data_AF-A0A841ADN1-F1
#
_entry.id   AF-A0A841ADN1-F1
#
_cell.length_a   1.000
_cell.length_b   1.000
_cell.length_c   1.000
_cell.angle_alpha   90.00
_cell.angle_beta   90.00
_cell.angle_gamma   90.00
#
_symmetry.space_group_name_H-M   'P 1'
#
loop_
_entity.id
_entity.type
_entity.pdbx_description
1 polymer ?
#
loop_
_entity_poly.entity_id
_entity_poly.type
_entity_poly.pdbx_seq_one_letter_code
_entity_poly.pdbx_strand_id
1 'polypeptide(L)'
;MPSFRMHLPIGHLRQGVTPADVLREAADALSALHVVESKDVEAPLVAGRRIGRVVLRFGVEPSSTADEDAAARAALAAVVAHLEERVGTIAPASAVVLTRGHAGRFRPIPPSAAQGGVAGFELP
;
A
#
# COMPACT_ATOMS: atom_id res chain seq x y z
N MET A 1 5.25 10.28 -15.47
CA MET A 1 5.37 9.33 -14.34
C MET A 1 3.97 8.93 -13.91
N PRO A 2 3.63 7.62 -13.96
CA PRO A 2 2.42 7.13 -13.32
C PRO A 2 2.52 7.33 -11.80
N SER A 3 1.50 7.98 -11.22
CA SER A 3 1.44 8.22 -9.77
C SER A 3 0.62 7.12 -9.11
N PHE A 4 1.19 6.46 -8.12
CA PHE A 4 0.51 5.44 -7.31
C PHE A 4 0.24 5.98 -5.92
N ARG A 5 -0.88 5.59 -5.32
CA ARG A 5 -1.24 5.91 -3.95
C ARG A 5 -1.53 4.62 -3.19
N MET A 6 -0.82 4.43 -2.09
CA MET A 6 -1.06 3.33 -1.15
C MET A 6 -1.66 3.88 0.14
N HIS A 7 -2.69 3.18 0.63
CA HIS A 7 -3.37 3.49 1.89
C HIS A 7 -3.13 2.32 2.84
N LEU A 8 -2.32 2.56 3.86
CA LEU A 8 -1.85 1.58 4.83
C LEU A 8 -2.53 1.85 6.18
N PRO A 9 -3.60 1.11 6.54
CA PRO A 9 -4.18 1.21 7.87
C PRO A 9 -3.20 0.68 8.94
N ILE A 10 -3.02 1.46 9.99
CA ILE A 10 -2.19 1.13 11.13
C ILE A 10 -2.99 0.22 12.06
N GLY A 11 -2.45 -0.96 12.33
CA GLY A 11 -3.03 -1.96 13.22
C GLY A 11 -2.52 -1.80 14.66
N HIS A 12 -1.82 -2.83 15.14
CA HIS A 12 -1.23 -2.81 16.48
C HIS A 12 0.20 -2.29 16.43
N LEU A 13 0.40 -1.11 17.01
CA LEU A 13 1.74 -0.53 17.18
C LEU A 13 2.45 -1.10 18.40
N ARG A 14 3.78 -1.19 18.30
CA ARG A 14 4.64 -1.46 19.46
C ARG A 14 4.56 -0.30 20.46
N GLN A 15 4.86 -0.60 21.72
CA GLN A 15 4.86 0.41 22.78
C GLN A 15 5.85 1.54 22.46
N GLY A 16 5.40 2.79 22.55
CA GLY A 16 6.21 3.98 22.27
C GLY A 16 6.28 4.38 20.79
N VAL A 17 5.70 3.60 19.88
CA VAL A 17 5.64 3.94 18.45
C VAL A 17 4.44 4.84 18.17
N THR A 18 4.67 5.94 17.46
CA THR A 18 3.61 6.86 17.03
C THR A 18 3.23 6.65 15.56
N PRO A 19 2.04 7.07 15.12
CA PRO A 19 1.69 7.07 13.70
C PRO A 19 2.68 7.86 12.82
N ALA A 20 3.34 8.87 13.39
CA ALA A 20 4.37 9.64 12.68
C ALA A 20 5.65 8.81 12.45
N ASP A 21 6.03 7.94 13.38
CA ASP A 21 7.13 7.00 13.18
C ASP A 21 6.79 5.98 12.08
N VAL A 22 5.55 5.48 12.05
CA VAL A 22 5.07 4.58 10.99
C VAL A 22 5.16 5.27 9.63
N LEU A 23 4.70 6.52 9.53
CA LEU A 23 4.83 7.32 8.31
C LEU A 23 6.30 7.48 7.89
N ARG A 24 7.19 7.76 8.85
CA ARG A 24 8.63 7.93 8.58
C ARG A 24 9.24 6.63 8.04
N GLU A 25 9.07 5.50 8.74
CA GLU A 25 9.63 4.22 8.33
C GLU A 25 9.02 3.73 7.01
N ALA A 26 7.73 3.97 6.78
CA ALA A 26 7.06 3.58 5.54
C ALA A 26 7.59 4.39 4.35
N ALA A 27 7.81 5.69 4.55
CA ALA A 27 8.40 6.55 3.53
C ALA A 27 9.87 6.20 3.27
N ASP A 28 10.63 5.82 4.30
CA ASP A 28 12.03 5.39 4.17
C ASP A 28 12.16 4.10 3.33
N ALA A 29 11.39 3.07 3.71
CA ALA A 29 11.31 1.82 2.96
C ALA A 29 10.86 2.03 1.51
N LEU A 30 9.89 2.93 1.29
CA LEU A 30 9.42 3.25 -0.05
C LEU A 30 10.46 4.04 -0.85
N SER A 31 11.17 4.97 -0.22
CA SER A 31 12.21 5.79 -0.86
C SER A 31 13.41 4.97 -1.32
N ALA A 32 13.64 3.79 -0.74
CA ALA A 32 14.65 2.84 -1.20
C ALA A 32 14.29 2.18 -2.53
N LEU A 33 13.01 2.17 -2.91
CA LEU A 33 12.50 1.50 -4.11
C LEU A 33 12.01 2.47 -5.18
N HIS A 34 11.32 3.54 -4.77
CA HIS A 34 10.64 4.48 -5.66
C HIS A 34 10.70 5.91 -5.14
N VAL A 35 10.52 6.87 -6.05
CA VAL A 35 10.46 8.29 -5.68
C VAL A 35 9.15 8.58 -4.95
N VAL A 36 9.24 8.95 -3.67
CA VAL A 36 8.09 9.37 -2.87
C VAL A 36 7.72 10.80 -3.26
N GLU A 37 6.54 10.97 -3.85
CA GLU A 37 6.02 12.28 -4.24
C GLU A 37 5.34 13.00 -3.06
N SER A 38 4.64 12.24 -2.21
CA SER A 38 3.89 12.79 -1.09
C SER A 38 3.67 11.74 -0.02
N LYS A 39 3.62 12.17 1.23
CA LYS A 39 3.41 11.31 2.40
C LYS A 39 2.50 12.03 3.38
N ASP A 40 1.45 11.35 3.82
CA ASP A 40 0.43 11.91 4.68
C ASP A 40 0.03 10.88 5.75
N VAL A 41 -0.34 11.36 6.93
CA VAL A 41 -0.84 10.51 8.02
C VAL A 41 -2.22 11.00 8.41
N GLU A 42 -3.20 10.16 8.17
CA GLU A 42 -4.57 10.39 8.57
C GLU A 42 -4.83 9.60 9.85
N ALA A 43 -5.57 10.17 10.79
CA ALA A 43 -6.03 9.45 11.99
C ALA A 43 -7.56 9.53 12.11
N PRO A 44 -8.31 9.02 11.10
CA PRO A 44 -9.76 9.07 11.13
C PRO A 44 -10.31 8.29 12.33
N LEU A 45 -11.37 8.85 12.92
CA LEU A 45 -12.12 8.21 13.98
C LEU A 45 -13.16 7.29 13.31
N VAL A 46 -12.88 5.99 13.27
CA VAL A 46 -13.75 4.98 12.66
C VAL A 46 -14.36 4.15 13.79
N ALA A 47 -15.69 4.13 13.88
CA ALA A 47 -16.43 3.39 14.90
C ALA A 47 -15.97 3.70 16.35
N GLY A 48 -15.64 4.97 16.64
CA GLY A 48 -15.17 5.40 17.97
C GLY A 48 -13.70 5.08 18.27
N ARG A 49 -12.97 4.44 17.34
CA ARG A 49 -11.54 4.13 17.46
C ARG A 49 -10.74 5.00 16.50
N ARG A 50 -9.67 5.63 16.99
CA ARG A 50 -8.70 6.30 16.10
C ARG A 50 -7.93 5.22 15.34
N ILE A 51 -8.24 5.05 14.07
CA ILE A 51 -7.46 4.18 13.19
C ILE A 51 -6.48 5.11 12.48
N GLY A 52 -5.21 5.04 12.87
CA GLY A 52 -4.16 5.68 12.09
C GLY A 52 -4.10 5.05 10.71
N ARG A 53 -3.93 5.83 9.66
CA ARG A 53 -3.75 5.36 8.29
C ARG A 53 -2.65 6.22 7.66
N VAL A 54 -1.66 5.55 7.11
CA VAL A 54 -0.60 6.20 6.34
C VAL A 54 -0.99 6.20 4.87
N VAL A 55 -0.92 7.36 4.24
CA VAL A 55 -1.14 7.51 2.80
C VAL A 55 0.18 7.93 2.16
N LEU A 56 0.69 7.09 1.27
CA LEU A 56 1.92 7.38 0.52
C LEU A 56 1.60 7.47 -0.96
N ARG A 57 2.14 8.51 -1.59
CA ARG A 57 2.13 8.69 -3.04
C ARG A 57 3.55 8.55 -3.58
N PHE A 58 3.71 7.72 -4.59
CA PHE A 58 5.01 7.46 -5.21
C PHE A 58 4.88 7.34 -6.72
N GLY A 59 5.96 7.69 -7.41
CA GLY A 59 6.11 7.50 -8.84
C GLY A 59 6.80 6.17 -9.13
N VAL A 60 6.25 5.39 -10.06
CA VAL A 60 6.92 4.23 -10.64
C VAL A 60 7.49 4.64 -12.00
N GLU A 61 8.65 4.08 -12.35
CA GLU A 61 9.24 4.30 -13.67
C GLU A 61 8.27 3.81 -14.77
N PRO A 62 7.99 4.61 -15.81
CA PRO A 62 7.01 4.25 -16.82
C PRO A 62 7.51 3.03 -17.60
N SER A 63 6.66 2.02 -17.68
CA SER A 63 6.94 0.77 -18.38
C SER A 63 5.63 0.20 -18.93
N SER A 64 5.49 -1.12 -18.98
CA SER A 64 4.21 -1.77 -19.25
C SER A 64 3.28 -1.64 -18.04
N THR A 65 1.97 -1.53 -18.27
CA THR A 65 0.97 -1.49 -17.17
C THR A 65 1.13 -2.67 -16.20
N ALA A 66 1.41 -3.88 -16.72
CA ALA A 66 1.61 -5.06 -15.88
C ALA A 66 2.87 -4.95 -14.99
N ASP A 67 3.98 -4.43 -15.53
CA ASP A 67 5.22 -4.18 -14.80
C ASP A 67 5.05 -3.08 -13.76
N GLU A 68 4.38 -1.98 -14.12
CA GLU A 68 4.09 -0.88 -13.20
C GLU A 68 3.25 -1.37 -12.00
N ASP A 69 2.22 -2.17 -12.26
CA ASP A 69 1.37 -2.75 -11.22
C ASP A 69 2.14 -3.81 -10.39
N ALA A 70 3.09 -4.54 -10.99
CA ALA A 70 3.96 -5.48 -10.27
C ALA A 70 4.97 -4.76 -9.37
N ALA A 71 5.59 -3.69 -9.86
CA ALA A 71 6.51 -2.84 -9.10
C ALA A 71 5.79 -2.19 -7.91
N ALA A 72 4.60 -1.61 -8.14
CA ALA A 72 3.80 -1.02 -7.07
C ALA A 72 3.39 -2.04 -6.00
N ARG A 73 3.13 -3.30 -6.39
CA ARG A 73 2.86 -4.41 -5.45
C ARG A 73 4.11 -4.83 -4.68
N ALA A 74 5.25 -4.94 -5.34
CA ALA A 74 6.51 -5.28 -4.70
C ALA A 74 6.90 -4.21 -3.66
N ALA A 75 6.72 -2.93 -4.01
CA ALA A 75 6.92 -1.82 -3.08
C ALA A 75 5.99 -1.90 -1.87
N LEU A 76 4.71 -2.21 -2.09
CA LEU A 76 3.77 -2.40 -1.00
C LEU A 76 4.21 -3.54 -0.05
N ALA A 77 4.58 -4.70 -0.60
CA ALA A 77 5.01 -5.84 0.19
C ALA A 77 6.28 -5.52 1.01
N ALA A 78 7.25 -4.84 0.39
CA ALA A 78 8.48 -4.42 1.07
C ALA A 78 8.20 -3.42 2.20
N VAL A 79 7.33 -2.42 1.97
CA VAL A 79 6.93 -1.45 3.00
C VAL A 79 6.23 -2.16 4.16
N VAL A 80 5.27 -3.06 3.89
CA VAL A 80 4.59 -3.81 4.96
C VAL A 80 5.57 -4.64 5.76
N ALA A 81 6.45 -5.42 5.11
CA ALA A 81 7.45 -6.23 5.80
C ALA A 81 8.38 -5.39 6.69
N HIS A 82 8.86 -4.26 6.17
CA HIS A 82 9.71 -3.33 6.92
C HIS A 82 8.99 -2.75 8.15
N LEU A 83 7.71 -2.39 7.99
CA LEU A 83 6.92 -1.85 9.08
C LEU A 83 6.62 -2.90 10.16
N GLU A 84 6.27 -4.13 9.78
CA GLU A 84 6.04 -5.21 10.73
C GLU A 84 7.30 -5.55 11.55
N GLU A 85 8.48 -5.43 10.94
CA GLU A 85 9.75 -5.61 11.63
C GLU A 85 10.07 -4.47 12.61
N ARG A 86 9.78 -3.22 12.25
CA ARG A 86 10.25 -2.02 12.97
C ARG A 86 9.22 -1.44 13.94
N VAL A 87 7.99 -1.22 13.47
CA VAL A 87 6.98 -0.40 14.15
C VAL A 87 5.82 -1.22 14.74
N GLY A 88 5.53 -2.40 14.18
CA GLY A 88 4.46 -3.28 14.65
C GLY A 88 3.54 -3.75 13.52
N THR A 89 2.45 -4.42 13.89
CA THR A 89 1.52 -5.02 12.92
C THR A 89 0.73 -3.96 12.17
N ILE A 90 0.87 -3.96 10.85
CA ILE A 90 0.01 -3.19 9.95
C ILE A 90 -1.34 -3.93 9.83
N ALA A 91 -2.45 -3.20 9.73
CA ALA A 91 -3.77 -3.83 9.67
C ALA A 91 -3.86 -4.78 8.44
N PRO A 92 -4.82 -5.73 8.42
CA PRO A 92 -4.78 -6.84 7.47
C PRO A 92 -4.66 -6.35 6.02
N ALA A 93 -3.91 -7.10 5.20
CA ALA A 93 -3.65 -6.76 3.80
C ALA A 93 -4.93 -6.48 2.98
N SER A 94 -6.08 -7.01 3.41
CA SER A 94 -7.40 -6.74 2.82
C SER A 94 -7.89 -5.29 2.99
N ALA A 95 -7.37 -4.56 3.98
CA ALA A 95 -7.68 -3.15 4.23
C ALA A 95 -6.67 -2.18 3.59
N VAL A 96 -5.60 -2.72 3.00
CA VAL A 96 -4.63 -1.96 2.21
C VAL A 96 -5.23 -1.69 0.84
N VAL A 97 -5.25 -0.42 0.46
CA VAL A 97 -5.76 0.00 -0.86
C VAL A 97 -4.61 0.59 -1.66
N LEU A 98 -4.29 -0.05 -2.78
CA LEU A 98 -3.36 0.47 -3.77
C LEU A 98 -4.15 1.01 -4.95
N THR A 99 -3.97 2.27 -5.28
CA THR A 99 -4.63 2.93 -6.40
C THR A 99 -3.61 3.48 -7.38
N ARG A 100 -3.88 3.30 -8.67
CA ARG A 100 -3.11 3.87 -9.77
C ARG A 100 -3.81 5.13 -10.27
N GLY A 101 -3.11 6.25 -10.23
CA GLY A 101 -3.51 7.50 -10.86
C GLY A 101 -3.07 7.53 -12.32
N HIS A 102 -4.03 7.46 -13.24
CA HIS A 102 -3.79 7.64 -14.68
C HIS A 102 -4.81 8.63 -15.27
N ALA A 103 -4.33 9.67 -15.96
CA ALA A 103 -5.16 10.69 -16.61
C ALA A 103 -6.23 11.32 -15.69
N GLY A 104 -5.87 11.61 -14.43
CA GLY A 104 -6.78 12.23 -13.46
C GLY A 104 -7.80 11.29 -12.81
N ARG A 105 -7.74 9.97 -13.08
CA ARG A 105 -8.56 8.95 -12.41
C ARG A 105 -7.70 8.02 -11.58
N PHE A 106 -8.11 7.77 -10.34
CA PHE A 106 -7.52 6.76 -9.48
C PHE A 106 -8.32 5.47 -9.61
N ARG A 107 -7.70 4.40 -10.11
CA ARG A 107 -8.29 3.06 -10.17
C ARG A 107 -7.63 2.17 -9.12
N PRO A 108 -8.39 1.42 -8.32
CA PRO A 108 -7.80 0.42 -7.43
C PRO A 108 -7.11 -0.64 -8.27
N ILE A 109 -5.89 -1.00 -7.88
CA ILE A 109 -5.22 -2.19 -8.36
C ILE A 109 -5.79 -3.33 -7.51
N PRO A 110 -6.53 -4.28 -8.10
CA PRO A 110 -7.05 -5.38 -7.31
C PRO A 110 -5.88 -6.06 -6.59
N PRO A 111 -6.05 -6.47 -5.31
CA PRO A 111 -5.04 -7.29 -4.65
C PRO A 111 -4.77 -8.45 -5.59
N SER A 112 -3.49 -8.79 -5.81
CA SER A 112 -3.12 -9.89 -6.69
C SER A 112 -4.00 -11.06 -6.31
N ALA A 113 -4.99 -11.39 -7.15
CA ALA A 113 -5.69 -12.63 -6.99
C ALA A 113 -4.56 -13.65 -7.12
N ALA A 114 -4.15 -14.24 -6.00
CA ALA A 114 -3.38 -15.47 -6.04
C ALA A 114 -4.09 -16.32 -7.07
N GLN A 115 -3.37 -16.66 -8.13
CA GLN A 115 -3.87 -17.30 -9.34
C GLN A 115 -5.10 -18.15 -9.02
N GLY A 116 -6.28 -17.58 -9.24
CA GLY A 116 -7.55 -18.25 -9.04
C GLY A 116 -7.76 -19.11 -10.26
N GLY A 117 -7.09 -20.26 -10.27
CA GLY A 117 -7.45 -21.34 -11.17
C GLY A 117 -8.92 -21.66 -10.93
N VAL A 118 -9.75 -21.35 -11.92
CA VAL A 118 -10.92 -22.16 -12.24
C VAL A 118 -10.69 -22.72 -13.64
N ALA A 119 -9.95 -23.83 -13.65
CA ALA A 119 -10.30 -24.90 -14.56
C ALA A 119 -11.72 -25.38 -14.20
N GLY A 120 -12.57 -25.52 -15.21
CA GLY A 120 -13.96 -25.95 -15.06
C GLY A 120 -14.76 -25.36 -16.22
N PHE A 121 -14.54 -25.85 -17.44
CA PHE A 121 -15.38 -26.88 -18.05
C PHE A 121 -16.81 -26.38 -18.28
N GLU A 122 -17.07 -25.90 -19.49
CA GLU A 122 -18.42 -25.78 -20.02
C GLU A 122 -18.43 -26.37 -21.45
N LEU A 123 -18.77 -27.67 -21.52
CA LEU A 123 -19.53 -28.31 -22.59
C LEU A 123 -20.62 -29.12 -21.87
N PRO A 124 -21.87 -29.05 -22.32
CA PRO A 124 -22.30 -29.92 -23.43
C PRO A 124 -22.83 -29.18 -24.66
#